data_AF-A0A7V6PB80-F1
#
_entry.id   AF-A0A7V6PB80-F1
#
_cell.length_a   1.000
_cell.length_b   1.000
_cell.length_c   1.000
_cell.angle_alpha   90.00
_cell.angle_beta   90.00
_cell.angle_gamma   90.00
#
_symmetry.space_group_name_H-M   'P 1'
#
loop_
_entity.id
_entity.type
_entity.pdbx_description
1 polymer ?
#
loop_
_entity_poly.entity_id
_entity_poly.type
_entity_poly.pdbx_seq_one_letter_code
_entity_poly.pdbx_strand_id
1 'polypeptide(L)'
;ASRWLLWPYRLFAGLNVRFWTRRLPPHVELADGVFLGRFPKAAELSSFATVIDLAAEMVPPPHGAEWKSFAAIDLVAPPSEKVQLAADAVEAARHHGPVLICCALGFQRSATVAVAWLVSTGRVANAREAETLIRAKGWPVHLHLAGEAA
;
A
#
# COMPACT_ATOMS: atom_id res chain seq x y z
N ALA A 1 15.42 -8.51 22.00
CA ALA A 1 15.22 -7.21 22.68
C ALA A 1 14.15 -6.34 22.01
N SER A 2 14.29 -6.00 20.72
CA SER A 2 13.36 -5.09 20.00
C SER A 2 11.88 -5.49 19.99
N ARG A 3 11.57 -6.80 19.98
CA ARG A 3 10.20 -7.32 20.02
C ARG A 3 9.43 -6.91 21.28
N TRP A 4 10.08 -6.92 22.44
CA TRP A 4 9.47 -6.56 23.72
C TRP A 4 9.41 -5.05 23.90
N LEU A 5 10.49 -4.36 23.52
CA LEU A 5 10.58 -2.90 23.61
C LEU A 5 9.50 -2.21 22.77
N LEU A 6 9.25 -2.69 21.55
CA LEU A 6 8.27 -2.11 20.63
C LEU A 6 6.91 -2.79 20.66
N TRP A 7 6.68 -3.76 21.54
CA TRP A 7 5.41 -4.47 21.63
C TRP A 7 4.22 -3.53 21.90
N PRO A 8 4.29 -2.57 22.86
CA PRO A 8 3.17 -1.67 23.11
C PRO A 8 2.81 -0.86 21.88
N TYR A 9 3.81 -0.28 21.21
CA TYR A 9 3.63 0.50 19.99
C TYR A 9 2.96 -0.33 18.88
N ARG A 10 3.44 -1.56 18.63
CA ARG A 10 2.90 -2.45 17.60
C ARG A 10 1.46 -2.87 17.88
N LEU A 11 1.12 -3.10 19.15
CA LEU A 11 -0.25 -3.37 19.56
C LEU A 11 -1.17 -2.19 19.20
N PHE A 12 -0.78 -0.97 19.59
CA PHE A 12 -1.56 0.23 19.26
C PHE A 12 -1.63 0.49 17.75
N ALA A 13 -0.57 0.24 16.99
CA ALA A 13 -0.59 0.34 15.54
C ALA A 13 -1.61 -0.64 14.92
N GLY A 14 -1.63 -1.90 15.37
CA GLY A 14 -2.62 -2.88 14.92
C GLY A 14 -4.06 -2.52 15.29
N LEU A 15 -4.28 -1.99 16.50
CA LEU A 15 -5.58 -1.48 16.93
C LEU A 15 -6.01 -0.26 16.09
N ASN A 16 -5.07 0.64 15.77
CA ASN A 16 -5.32 1.80 14.91
C ASN A 16 -5.78 1.36 13.52
N VAL A 17 -5.05 0.42 12.88
CA VAL A 17 -5.45 -0.14 11.59
C VAL A 17 -6.87 -0.71 11.68
N ARG A 18 -7.13 -1.55 12.68
CA ARG A 18 -8.45 -2.17 12.85
C ARG A 18 -9.56 -1.13 13.08
N PHE A 19 -9.30 -0.09 13.86
CA PHE A 19 -10.31 0.92 14.18
C PHE A 19 -10.71 1.78 12.97
N TRP A 20 -9.74 2.18 12.16
CA TRP A 20 -9.97 3.03 10.98
C TRP A 20 -10.52 2.24 9.80
N THR A 21 -10.07 1.00 9.59
CA THR A 21 -10.49 0.21 8.42
C THR A 21 -11.67 -0.72 8.73
N ARG A 22 -12.29 -0.67 9.92
CA ARG A 22 -13.38 -1.60 10.31
C ARG A 22 -14.62 -1.54 9.42
N ARG A 23 -14.85 -0.40 8.75
CA ARG A 23 -15.99 -0.19 7.84
C ARG A 23 -15.61 -0.29 6.36
N LEU A 24 -14.34 -0.53 6.07
CA LEU A 24 -13.83 -0.63 4.71
C LEU A 24 -13.62 -2.10 4.35
N PRO A 25 -13.69 -2.45 3.05
CA PRO A 25 -13.16 -3.73 2.60
C PRO A 25 -11.66 -3.84 2.97
N PRO A 26 -11.10 -5.06 3.05
CA PRO A 26 -9.68 -5.24 3.38
C PRO A 26 -8.76 -4.67 2.29
N HIS A 27 -9.19 -4.76 1.03
CA HIS A 27 -8.50 -4.27 -0.16
C HIS A 27 -9.54 -4.05 -1.28
N VAL A 28 -9.14 -3.29 -2.30
CA VAL A 28 -9.89 -3.08 -3.54
C VAL A 28 -9.03 -3.44 -4.73
N GLU A 29 -9.62 -4.01 -5.77
CA GLU A 29 -8.92 -4.25 -7.03
C GLU A 29 -8.85 -2.95 -7.84
N LEU A 30 -7.65 -2.60 -8.28
CA LEU A 30 -7.39 -1.47 -9.16
C LEU A 30 -7.56 -1.90 -10.61
N ALA A 31 -6.68 -2.79 -11.09
CA ALA A 31 -6.66 -3.37 -12.43
C ALA A 31 -5.72 -4.59 -12.48
N ASP A 32 -6.00 -5.52 -13.38
CA ASP A 32 -5.10 -6.63 -13.76
C ASP A 32 -4.54 -7.45 -12.58
N GLY A 33 -5.37 -7.72 -11.56
CA GLY A 33 -4.95 -8.47 -10.38
C GLY A 33 -4.06 -7.69 -9.41
N VAL A 34 -3.98 -6.36 -9.54
CA VAL A 34 -3.33 -5.48 -8.56
C VAL A 34 -4.37 -4.90 -7.62
N PHE A 35 -4.12 -5.08 -6.33
CA PHE A 35 -4.99 -4.69 -5.24
C PHE A 35 -4.34 -3.61 -4.38
N LEU A 36 -5.15 -2.66 -3.92
CA LEU A 36 -4.77 -1.64 -2.94
C LEU A 36 -5.50 -1.90 -1.64
N GLY A 37 -4.79 -1.95 -0.53
CA GLY A 37 -5.41 -2.27 0.75
C GLY A 37 -4.67 -1.74 1.97
N ARG A 38 -5.27 -2.04 3.12
CA ARG A 38 -4.63 -1.87 4.42
C ARG A 38 -3.58 -2.96 4.65
N PHE A 39 -2.85 -2.86 5.75
CA PHE A 39 -1.92 -3.91 6.14
C PHE A 39 -2.64 -5.26 6.28
N PRO A 40 -2.19 -6.33 5.61
CA PRO A 40 -2.91 -7.60 5.54
C PRO A 40 -2.77 -8.40 6.83
N LYS A 41 -3.77 -9.26 7.09
CA LYS A 41 -3.69 -10.31 8.12
C LYS A 41 -3.14 -11.59 7.52
N ALA A 42 -2.57 -12.47 8.36
CA ALA A 42 -2.07 -13.79 7.97
C ALA A 42 -3.06 -14.58 7.09
N ALA A 43 -4.34 -14.58 7.44
CA ALA A 43 -5.38 -15.31 6.70
C ALA A 43 -5.71 -14.72 5.32
N GLU A 44 -5.38 -13.45 5.07
CA GLU A 44 -5.68 -12.76 3.81
C GLU A 44 -4.55 -12.94 2.78
N LEU A 45 -3.35 -13.32 3.25
CA LEU A 45 -2.15 -13.40 2.42
C LEU A 45 -2.13 -14.58 1.45
N SER A 46 -2.91 -15.63 1.69
CA SER A 46 -3.03 -16.76 0.78
C SER A 46 -3.66 -16.40 -0.57
N SER A 47 -4.30 -15.22 -0.67
CA SER A 47 -4.90 -14.73 -1.91
C SER A 47 -3.92 -13.96 -2.79
N PHE A 48 -2.70 -13.69 -2.32
CA PHE A 48 -1.72 -12.86 -3.01
C PHE A 48 -0.42 -13.63 -3.28
N ALA A 49 0.13 -13.46 -4.48
CA ALA A 49 1.45 -13.98 -4.83
C ALA A 49 2.56 -13.07 -4.27
N THR A 50 2.35 -11.75 -4.34
CA THR A 50 3.34 -10.76 -3.90
C THR A 50 2.67 -9.64 -3.08
N VAL A 51 3.34 -9.18 -2.04
CA VAL A 51 2.95 -8.02 -1.23
C VAL A 51 4.02 -6.93 -1.37
N ILE A 52 3.59 -5.75 -1.79
CA ILE A 52 4.39 -4.52 -1.85
C ILE A 52 4.04 -3.69 -0.62
N ASP A 53 4.95 -3.67 0.35
CA ASP A 53 4.74 -3.10 1.67
C ASP A 53 5.51 -1.79 1.86
N LEU A 54 4.78 -0.71 2.17
CA LEU A 54 5.36 0.60 2.48
C LEU A 54 5.39 0.92 3.98
N ALA A 55 4.84 0.06 4.84
CA ALA A 55 4.72 0.31 6.27
C ALA A 55 5.99 -0.07 7.03
N ALA A 56 6.94 0.87 7.11
CA ALA A 56 8.20 0.71 7.84
C ALA A 56 8.00 0.33 9.33
N GLU A 57 6.87 0.74 9.90
CA GLU A 57 6.52 0.56 11.31
C GLU A 57 5.90 -0.80 11.63
N MET A 58 5.44 -1.51 10.61
CA MET A 58 4.69 -2.77 10.76
C MET A 58 5.63 -3.97 10.60
N VAL A 59 5.25 -5.07 11.25
CA VAL A 59 5.95 -6.36 11.08
C VAL A 59 5.05 -7.24 10.24
N PRO A 60 5.54 -7.81 9.13
CA PRO A 60 4.77 -8.76 8.35
C PRO A 60 4.34 -9.94 9.23
N PRO A 61 3.06 -10.35 9.17
CA PRO A 61 2.64 -11.60 9.78
C PRO A 61 3.28 -12.78 9.03
N PRO A 62 3.25 -14.01 9.59
CA PRO A 62 3.69 -15.20 8.85
C PRO A 62 3.00 -15.29 7.48
N HIS A 63 3.79 -15.47 6.43
CA HIS A 63 3.35 -15.38 5.04
C HIS A 63 4.08 -16.41 4.16
N GLY A 64 3.41 -16.86 3.10
CA GLY A 64 4.03 -17.63 2.01
C GLY A 64 4.19 -16.83 0.71
N ALA A 65 3.65 -15.61 0.66
CA ALA A 65 3.77 -14.70 -0.47
C ALA A 65 5.16 -14.07 -0.55
N GLU A 66 5.60 -13.64 -1.73
CA GLU A 66 6.81 -12.83 -1.88
C GLU A 66 6.58 -11.45 -1.22
N TRP A 67 7.44 -11.05 -0.29
CA TRP A 67 7.30 -9.77 0.42
C TRP A 67 8.38 -8.78 -0.01
N LYS A 68 7.99 -7.67 -0.64
CA LYS A 68 8.88 -6.57 -1.04
C LYS A 68 8.58 -5.33 -0.21
N SER A 69 9.55 -4.90 0.60
CA SER A 69 9.39 -3.72 1.46
C SER A 69 10.05 -2.48 0.86
N PHE A 70 9.25 -1.42 0.69
CA PHE A 70 9.65 -0.08 0.30
C PHE A 70 9.37 0.88 1.46
N ALA A 71 10.02 0.61 2.59
CA ALA A 71 9.80 1.29 3.87
C ALA A 71 9.71 2.82 3.74
N ALA A 72 8.56 3.37 4.13
CA ALA A 72 8.28 4.80 4.20
C ALA A 72 7.56 5.13 5.53
N ILE A 73 8.03 6.19 6.20
CA ILE A 73 7.42 6.68 7.44
C ILE A 73 6.08 7.35 7.10
N ASP A 74 5.07 7.13 7.93
CA ASP A 74 3.76 7.76 7.76
C ASP A 74 3.86 9.29 7.83
N LEU A 75 3.01 10.00 7.09
CA LEU A 75 3.00 11.47 6.96
C LEU A 75 4.24 12.09 6.29
N VAL A 76 5.25 11.30 5.94
CA VAL A 76 6.40 11.74 5.15
C VAL A 76 6.20 11.27 3.71
N ALA A 77 6.21 12.22 2.77
CA ALA A 77 6.13 11.88 1.35
C ALA A 77 7.35 11.01 0.97
N PRO A 78 7.13 9.79 0.44
CA PRO A 78 8.24 8.97 -0.04
C PRO A 78 8.93 9.67 -1.23
N PRO A 79 10.27 9.59 -1.35
CA PRO A 79 10.98 10.12 -2.51
C PRO A 79 10.43 9.55 -3.82
N SER A 80 10.36 10.37 -4.86
CA SER A 80 9.83 9.98 -6.18
C SER A 80 10.50 8.72 -6.73
N GLU A 81 11.82 8.59 -6.57
CA GLU A 81 12.59 7.41 -6.99
C GLU A 81 12.11 6.13 -6.29
N LYS A 82 11.81 6.21 -4.98
CA LYS A 82 11.28 5.07 -4.22
C LYS A 82 9.86 4.71 -4.65
N VAL A 83 9.04 5.72 -4.94
CA VAL A 83 7.68 5.52 -5.46
C VAL A 83 7.75 4.81 -6.82
N GLN A 84 8.62 5.28 -7.72
CA GLN A 84 8.77 4.67 -9.03
C GLN A 84 9.29 3.24 -8.93
N LEU A 85 10.33 3.01 -8.11
CA LEU A 85 10.86 1.66 -7.89
C LEU A 85 9.80 0.69 -7.34
N ALA A 86 8.95 1.16 -6.43
CA ALA A 86 7.84 0.37 -5.91
C ALA A 86 6.79 0.10 -6.98
N ALA A 87 6.45 1.09 -7.82
CA ALA A 87 5.52 0.93 -8.93
C ALA A 87 6.04 -0.05 -10.00
N ASP A 88 7.32 0.00 -10.33
CA ASP A 88 7.97 -0.94 -11.25
C ASP A 88 7.97 -2.36 -10.67
N ALA A 89 8.19 -2.49 -9.36
CA ALA A 89 8.10 -3.77 -8.67
C ALA A 89 6.68 -4.35 -8.65
N VAL A 90 5.64 -3.50 -8.56
CA VAL A 90 4.23 -3.92 -8.74
C VAL A 90 4.03 -4.48 -10.15
N GLU A 91 4.50 -3.74 -11.15
CA GLU A 91 4.32 -4.12 -12.56
C GLU A 91 5.04 -5.44 -12.88
N ALA A 92 6.25 -5.64 -12.38
CA ALA A 92 6.97 -6.90 -12.53
C ALA A 92 6.27 -8.06 -11.77
N ALA A 93 5.75 -7.78 -10.57
CA ALA A 93 5.11 -8.80 -9.73
C ALA A 93 3.75 -9.27 -10.30
N ARG A 94 2.97 -8.38 -10.94
CA ARG A 94 1.63 -8.76 -11.46
C ARG A 94 1.68 -9.86 -12.52
N HIS A 95 2.81 -10.02 -13.20
CA HIS A 95 3.01 -11.11 -14.16
C HIS A 95 3.10 -12.50 -13.50
N HIS A 96 3.37 -12.55 -12.20
CA HIS A 96 3.55 -13.78 -11.43
C HIS A 96 2.33 -14.11 -10.55
N GLY A 97 1.30 -13.26 -10.53
CA GLY A 97 0.04 -13.49 -9.82
C GLY A 97 -0.51 -12.22 -9.15
N PRO A 98 -1.54 -12.37 -8.31
CA PRO A 98 -2.18 -11.23 -7.64
C PRO A 98 -1.21 -10.47 -6.72
N VAL A 99 -1.21 -9.14 -6.81
CA VAL A 99 -0.31 -8.26 -6.04
C VAL A 99 -1.11 -7.39 -5.09
N LEU A 100 -0.69 -7.34 -3.83
CA LEU A 100 -1.24 -6.38 -2.85
C LEU A 100 -0.26 -5.23 -2.61
N ILE A 101 -0.70 -4.00 -2.82
CA ILE A 101 -0.01 -2.78 -2.40
C ILE A 101 -0.61 -2.35 -1.06
N CYS A 102 0.20 -2.29 0.00
CA CYS A 102 -0.27 -1.89 1.32
C CYS A 102 0.69 -0.93 2.04
N CYS A 103 0.11 -0.11 2.91
CA CYS A 103 0.82 0.50 4.04
C CYS A 103 0.05 0.15 5.32
N ALA A 104 0.12 0.94 6.39
CA ALA A 104 -0.67 0.65 7.59
C ALA A 104 -2.18 0.68 7.30
N LEU A 105 -2.69 1.82 6.83
CA LEU A 105 -4.12 2.03 6.55
C LEU A 105 -4.49 1.87 5.08
N GLY A 106 -3.53 2.08 4.18
CA GLY A 106 -3.74 2.03 2.75
C GLY A 106 -4.11 3.38 2.09
N PHE A 107 -4.11 4.50 2.83
CA PHE A 107 -4.72 5.75 2.36
C PHE A 107 -3.76 6.73 1.68
N GLN A 108 -2.49 6.68 2.03
CA GLN A 108 -1.50 7.70 1.63
C GLN A 108 -0.34 7.05 0.87
N ARG A 109 0.63 6.48 1.60
CA ARG A 109 1.87 5.92 1.03
C ARG A 109 1.63 4.91 -0.09
N SER A 110 0.83 3.88 0.17
CA SER A 110 0.47 2.87 -0.83
C SER A 110 -0.41 3.42 -1.94
N ALA A 111 -1.25 4.42 -1.66
CA ALA A 111 -2.04 5.09 -2.68
C ALA A 111 -1.15 5.91 -3.63
N THR A 112 -0.08 6.56 -3.14
CA THR A 112 0.91 7.22 -3.99
C THR A 112 1.57 6.25 -4.96
N VAL A 113 1.96 5.05 -4.49
CA VAL A 113 2.52 4.00 -5.37
C VAL A 113 1.48 3.48 -6.35
N ALA A 114 0.25 3.23 -5.90
CA ALA A 114 -0.84 2.80 -6.77
C ALA A 114 -1.11 3.82 -7.89
N VAL A 115 -1.12 5.11 -7.57
CA VAL A 115 -1.29 6.20 -8.53
C VAL A 115 -0.11 6.23 -9.51
N ALA A 116 1.11 6.17 -9.01
CA ALA A 116 2.30 6.15 -9.86
C ALA A 116 2.30 4.96 -10.82
N TRP A 117 1.93 3.76 -10.34
CA TRP A 117 1.80 2.56 -11.16
C TRP A 117 0.71 2.68 -12.23
N LEU A 118 -0.48 3.19 -11.88
CA LEU A 118 -1.57 3.38 -12.84
C LEU A 118 -1.17 4.35 -13.97
N VAL A 119 -0.45 5.42 -13.63
CA VAL A 119 0.01 6.42 -14.60
C VAL A 119 1.17 5.89 -15.44
N SER A 120 2.20 5.29 -14.83
CA SER A 120 3.40 4.82 -15.54
C SER A 120 3.11 3.69 -16.53
N THR A 121 2.06 2.92 -16.27
CA THR A 121 1.61 1.82 -17.12
C THR A 121 0.53 2.20 -18.13
N GLY A 122 0.14 3.48 -18.17
CA GLY A 122 -0.83 4.00 -19.14
C GLY A 122 -2.28 3.57 -18.89
N ARG A 123 -2.61 3.03 -17.71
CA ARG A 123 -3.98 2.65 -17.33
C ARG A 123 -4.88 3.87 -17.10
N VAL A 124 -4.26 4.98 -16.75
CA VAL A 124 -4.88 6.32 -16.62
C VAL A 124 -3.91 7.37 -17.13
N ALA A 125 -4.41 8.52 -17.59
CA ALA A 125 -3.55 9.53 -18.21
C ALA A 125 -2.79 10.40 -17.20
N ASN A 126 -3.32 10.56 -15.98
CA ASN A 126 -2.75 11.44 -14.97
C ASN A 126 -3.15 11.03 -13.54
N ALA A 127 -2.49 11.65 -12.55
CA ALA A 127 -2.72 11.35 -11.13
C ALA A 127 -4.17 11.62 -10.68
N ARG A 128 -4.83 12.63 -11.25
CA ARG A 128 -6.21 12.98 -10.89
C ARG A 128 -7.21 11.90 -11.34
N GLU A 129 -7.01 11.35 -12.52
CA GLU A 129 -7.79 10.20 -13.00
C GLU A 129 -7.54 8.96 -12.14
N ALA A 130 -6.28 8.70 -11.76
CA ALA A 130 -5.93 7.62 -10.86
C ALA A 130 -6.66 7.74 -9.51
N GLU A 131 -6.63 8.92 -8.89
CA GLU A 131 -7.36 9.19 -7.64
C GLU A 131 -8.87 8.97 -7.80
N THR A 132 -9.44 9.46 -8.90
CA THR A 132 -10.88 9.32 -9.18
C THR A 132 -11.26 7.85 -9.31
N LEU A 133 -10.45 7.05 -10.00
CA LEU A 133 -10.63 5.61 -10.13
C LEU A 133 -10.58 4.91 -8.77
N ILE A 134 -9.57 5.21 -7.95
CA ILE A 134 -9.42 4.57 -6.63
C ILE A 134 -10.60 4.94 -5.71
N ARG A 135 -11.05 6.20 -5.72
CA ARG A 135 -12.22 6.65 -4.96
C ARG A 135 -13.51 5.99 -5.46
N ALA A 136 -13.67 5.81 -6.77
CA ALA A 136 -14.81 5.14 -7.35
C ALA A 136 -14.89 3.66 -6.94
N LYS A 137 -13.75 3.00 -6.67
CA LYS A 137 -13.69 1.67 -6.07
C LYS A 137 -14.04 1.66 -4.57
N GLY A 138 -14.35 2.81 -3.97
CA GLY A 138 -14.75 2.94 -2.57
C GLY A 138 -13.58 3.03 -1.59
N TRP A 139 -12.36 3.29 -2.07
CA TRP A 139 -11.18 3.40 -1.21
C TRP A 139 -10.82 4.87 -0.92
N PRO A 140 -10.63 5.25 0.36
CA PRO A 140 -10.25 6.61 0.70
C PRO A 140 -8.77 6.86 0.38
N VAL A 141 -8.52 7.91 -0.39
CA VAL A 141 -7.17 8.35 -0.81
C VAL A 141 -6.87 9.72 -0.24
N HIS A 142 -5.66 9.89 0.27
CA HIS A 142 -5.09 11.16 0.70
C HIS A 142 -3.69 11.25 0.13
N LEU A 143 -3.56 11.81 -1.07
CA LEU A 143 -2.23 12.05 -1.64
C LEU A 143 -1.63 13.31 -1.01
N HIS A 144 -0.33 13.27 -0.75
CA HIS A 144 0.41 14.52 -0.64
C HIS A 144 0.46 15.13 -2.03
N LEU A 145 -0.24 16.25 -2.22
CA LEU A 145 -0.10 17.06 -3.42
C LEU A 145 1.38 17.42 -3.52
N ALA A 146 2.05 16.94 -4.57
CA ALA A 146 3.36 17.43 -4.95
C ALA A 146 3.18 18.87 -5.44
N GLY A 147 3.15 19.80 -4.50
CA GLY A 147 2.82 21.20 -4.73
C GLY A 147 3.13 22.03 -3.50
N GLU A 148 4.34 21.91 -2.97
CA GLU A 148 5.03 22.89 -2.11
C GLU A 148 6.43 22.37 -1.78
N ALA A 149 7.26 22.29 -2.82
CA ALA A 149 8.69 22.49 -2.65
C ALA A 149 8.97 23.86 -3.29
N ALA A 150 8.82 24.90 -2.47
CA ALA A 150 9.35 26.23 -2.74
C ALA A 150 10.87 26.22 -2.57
#